data_AF-A0A4R0PE76-F1
#
_entry.id   AF-A0A4R0PE76-F1
#
_cell.length_a   1.000
_cell.length_b   1.000
_cell.length_c   1.000
_cell.angle_alpha   90.00
_cell.angle_beta   90.00
_cell.angle_gamma   90.00
#
_symmetry.space_group_name_H-M   'P 1'
#
loop_
_entity.id
_entity.type
_entity.pdbx_description
1 polymer ?
#
loop_
_entity_poly.entity_id
_entity_poly.type
_entity_poly.pdbx_seq_one_letter_code
_entity_poly.pdbx_strand_id
1 'polypeptide(L)'
;MFSIRNLFDHSGNQLLFQAMLDKLGLRQAILTRHNSGTVMRRAEERCAECGREESCRIWLDEMDEPIEAPRFCRNHDLFERLKHDIEAEELLQTAR
;
A
#
# COMPACT_ATOMS: atom_id res chain seq x y z
N MET A 1 21.48 19.92 -0.33
CA MET A 1 22.14 19.11 0.70
C MET A 1 21.55 17.70 0.62
N PHE A 2 22.13 16.82 -0.19
CA PHE A 2 21.63 15.45 -0.36
C PHE A 2 22.21 14.59 0.77
N SER A 3 21.35 14.18 1.70
CA SER A 3 21.76 13.35 2.84
C SER A 3 21.94 11.90 2.38
N ILE A 4 23.19 11.43 2.43
CA ILE A 4 23.63 10.08 2.02
C ILE A 4 23.09 8.98 2.98
N ARG A 5 22.36 9.36 4.03
CA ARG A 5 21.86 8.44 5.08
C ARG A 5 20.70 7.52 4.68
N ASN A 6 20.07 7.69 3.52
CA ASN A 6 18.85 6.94 3.13
C ASN A 6 19.08 5.79 2.13
N LEU A 7 20.34 5.47 1.78
CA LEU A 7 20.63 4.50 0.71
C LEU A 7 20.54 3.01 1.13
N PHE A 8 20.42 2.70 2.42
CA PHE A 8 20.54 1.30 2.90
C PHE A 8 19.36 0.75 3.70
N ASP A 9 18.24 1.48 3.82
CA ASP A 9 17.00 1.00 4.48
C ASP A 9 15.81 0.83 3.51
N HIS A 10 16.02 1.14 2.22
CA HIS A 10 14.95 1.10 1.22
C HIS A 10 14.40 -0.31 0.96
N SER A 11 15.23 -1.34 1.12
CA SER A 11 14.85 -2.74 0.88
C SER A 11 13.86 -3.26 1.93
N GLY A 12 13.98 -2.85 3.19
CA GLY A 12 13.03 -3.24 4.24
C GLY A 12 11.65 -2.62 4.02
N ASN A 13 11.62 -1.34 3.65
CA ASN A 13 10.38 -0.61 3.44
C ASN A 13 9.64 -1.03 2.17
N GLN A 14 10.37 -1.42 1.12
CA GLN A 14 9.75 -1.98 -0.07
C GLN A 14 9.04 -3.31 0.24
N LEU A 15 9.65 -4.19 1.04
CA LEU A 15 9.01 -5.45 1.45
C LEU A 15 7.74 -5.22 2.28
N LEU A 16 7.77 -4.26 3.22
CA LEU A 16 6.58 -3.90 4.01
C LEU A 16 5.45 -3.37 3.12
N PHE A 17 5.78 -2.51 2.16
CA PHE A 17 4.78 -1.98 1.21
C PHE A 17 4.14 -3.10 0.37
N GLN A 18 4.94 -4.02 -0.14
CA GLN A 18 4.44 -5.15 -0.93
C GLN A 18 3.56 -6.09 -0.08
N ALA A 19 3.98 -6.37 1.17
CA ALA A 19 3.19 -7.17 2.11
C ALA A 19 1.84 -6.52 2.45
N MET A 20 1.80 -5.19 2.61
CA MET A 20 0.56 -4.45 2.81
C MET A 20 -0.41 -4.60 1.63
N LEU A 21 0.10 -4.46 0.39
CA LEU A 21 -0.72 -4.64 -0.81
C LEU A 21 -1.30 -6.05 -0.91
N ASP A 22 -0.51 -7.07 -0.57
CA ASP A 22 -0.95 -8.46 -0.57
C ASP A 22 -2.01 -8.73 0.49
N LYS A 23 -1.76 -8.30 1.72
CA LYS A 23 -2.64 -8.52 2.86
C LYS A 23 -3.99 -7.83 2.70
N LEU A 24 -4.03 -6.71 1.99
CA LEU A 24 -5.26 -5.98 1.65
C LEU A 24 -5.90 -6.45 0.33
N GLY A 25 -5.30 -7.38 -0.41
CA GLY A 25 -5.82 -7.84 -1.71
C GLY A 25 -5.71 -6.80 -2.83
N LEU A 26 -4.86 -5.78 -2.70
CA LEU A 26 -4.81 -4.60 -3.59
C LEU A 26 -3.73 -4.70 -4.68
N ARG A 27 -2.92 -5.77 -4.70
CA ARG A 27 -1.80 -5.91 -5.65
C ARG A 27 -2.23 -5.78 -7.11
N GLN A 28 -3.30 -6.45 -7.52
CA GLN A 28 -3.77 -6.35 -8.90
C GLN A 28 -4.39 -4.98 -9.19
N ALA A 29 -5.19 -4.48 -8.25
CA ALA A 29 -5.90 -3.22 -8.40
C ALA A 29 -4.98 -2.02 -8.59
N ILE A 30 -3.77 -2.01 -8.00
CA ILE A 30 -2.78 -0.94 -8.22
C ILE A 30 -2.05 -1.10 -9.57
N LEU A 31 -1.77 -2.34 -10.01
CA LEU A 31 -1.05 -2.63 -11.25
C LEU A 31 -1.87 -2.31 -12.51
N THR A 32 -3.19 -2.46 -12.42
CA THR A 32 -4.12 -2.18 -13.52
C THR A 32 -4.51 -0.70 -13.64
N ARG A 33 -4.10 0.16 -12.69
CA ARG A 33 -4.39 1.61 -12.77
C ARG A 33 -3.71 2.26 -13.96
N HIS A 34 -4.37 3.26 -14.52
CA HIS A 34 -3.70 4.19 -15.43
C HIS A 34 -2.49 4.84 -14.72
N ASN A 35 -1.34 4.91 -15.41
CA ASN A 35 -0.07 5.35 -14.84
C ASN A 35 0.40 4.55 -13.61
N SER A 36 0.10 3.25 -13.54
CA SER A 36 0.44 2.37 -12.42
C SER A 36 1.90 2.48 -11.96
N GLY A 37 2.87 2.59 -12.86
CA GLY A 37 4.27 2.78 -12.50
C GLY A 37 4.56 4.07 -11.69
N THR A 38 3.90 5.18 -12.02
CA THR A 38 4.03 6.43 -11.25
C THR A 38 3.30 6.35 -9.92
N VAL A 39 2.13 5.71 -9.89
CA VAL A 39 1.36 5.49 -8.65
C VAL A 39 2.14 4.61 -7.68
N MET A 40 2.71 3.50 -8.17
CA MET A 40 3.52 2.57 -7.39
C MET A 40 4.72 3.28 -6.79
N ARG A 41 5.54 3.95 -7.62
CA ARG A 41 6.73 4.67 -7.16
C ARG A 41 6.41 5.70 -6.06
N ARG A 42 5.36 6.51 -6.24
CA ARG A 42 4.94 7.50 -5.23
C ARG A 42 4.42 6.85 -3.95
N ALA A 43 3.77 5.70 -4.03
CA ALA A 43 3.31 4.96 -2.86
C ALA A 43 4.49 4.33 -2.10
N GLU A 44 5.46 3.78 -2.81
CA GLU A 44 6.71 3.26 -2.25
C GLU A 44 7.52 4.37 -1.56
N GLU A 45 7.71 5.52 -2.21
CA GLU A 45 8.39 6.70 -1.62
C GLU A 45 7.71 7.15 -0.32
N ARG A 46 6.37 7.28 -0.32
CA ARG A 46 5.61 7.63 0.91
C ARG A 46 5.76 6.59 2.01
N CYS A 47 5.82 5.31 1.65
CA CYS A 47 6.01 4.22 2.60
C CYS A 47 7.42 4.24 3.19
N ALA A 48 8.44 4.41 2.33
CA ALA A 48 9.84 4.44 2.73
C ALA A 48 10.17 5.62 3.65
N GLU A 49 9.43 6.72 3.55
CA GLU A 49 9.60 7.91 4.38
C GLU A 49 8.65 7.95 5.59
N CYS A 50 7.88 6.90 5.87
CA CYS A 50 6.84 6.97 6.91
C CYS A 50 7.38 6.88 8.34
N GLY A 51 8.54 6.24 8.54
CA GLY A 51 9.20 6.08 9.85
C GLY A 51 8.38 5.30 10.88
N ARG A 52 7.53 4.38 10.41
CA ARG A 52 6.62 3.55 11.26
C ARG A 52 6.77 2.06 10.94
N GLU A 53 7.97 1.62 10.65
CA GLU A 53 8.30 0.26 10.22
C GLU A 53 7.90 -0.79 11.24
N GLU A 54 8.17 -0.54 12.53
CA GLU A 54 7.81 -1.44 13.63
C GLU A 54 6.28 -1.60 13.75
N SER A 55 5.54 -0.49 13.80
CA SER A 55 4.07 -0.52 13.85
C SER A 55 3.47 -1.21 12.62
N CYS A 56 4.08 -1.03 11.45
CA CYS A 56 3.68 -1.72 10.22
C CYS A 56 3.87 -3.24 10.33
N ARG A 57 5.02 -3.71 10.85
CA ARG A 57 5.28 -5.14 11.08
C ARG A 57 4.30 -5.75 12.07
N ILE A 58 4.06 -5.08 13.19
CA ILE A 58 3.10 -5.53 14.21
C ILE A 58 1.71 -5.67 13.58
N TRP A 59 1.26 -4.66 12.83
CA TRP A 59 -0.04 -4.74 12.16
C TRP A 59 -0.12 -5.86 11.11
N LEU A 60 0.96 -6.10 10.35
CA LEU A 60 1.01 -7.19 9.38
C LEU A 60 0.93 -8.58 10.05
N ASP A 61 1.44 -8.72 11.27
CA ASP A 61 1.46 -9.96 12.05
C ASP A 61 0.15 -10.19 12.82
N GLU A 62 -0.39 -9.15 13.48
CA GLU A 62 -1.52 -9.28 14.40
C GLU A 62 -2.90 -9.32 13.71
N MET A 63 -3.03 -8.71 12.54
CA MET A 63 -4.33 -8.56 11.89
C MET A 63 -4.50 -9.63 10.81
N ASP A 64 -5.28 -10.69 11.01
CA ASP A 64 -5.37 -11.76 9.99
C ASP A 64 -6.05 -11.30 8.69
N GLU A 65 -7.27 -10.78 8.79
CA GLU A 65 -8.11 -10.39 7.65
C GLU A 65 -8.56 -8.91 7.78
N PRO A 66 -7.64 -7.95 7.59
CA PRO A 66 -7.95 -6.54 7.74
C PRO A 66 -8.87 -6.03 6.61
N ILE A 67 -9.90 -5.29 6.99
CA ILE A 67 -10.83 -4.64 6.05
C ILE A 67 -10.24 -3.33 5.50
N GLU A 68 -9.46 -2.59 6.30
CA GLU A 68 -8.81 -1.33 5.92
C GLU A 68 -7.34 -1.34 6.35
N ALA A 69 -6.53 -0.52 5.69
CA ALA A 69 -5.16 -0.27 6.13
C ALA A 69 -5.15 0.45 7.50
N PRO A 70 -4.06 0.39 8.28
CA PRO A 70 -4.03 1.09 9.56
C PRO A 70 -3.97 2.60 9.34
N ARG A 71 -4.64 3.37 10.22
CA ARG A 71 -4.75 4.85 10.14
C ARG A 71 -3.40 5.58 10.14
N PHE A 72 -2.35 4.99 10.67
CA PHE A 72 -1.01 5.58 10.65
C PHE A 72 -0.30 5.45 9.30
N CYS A 73 -0.79 4.59 8.39
CA CYS A 73 -0.16 4.34 7.10
C CYS A 73 -0.32 5.57 6.19
N ARG A 74 0.79 6.11 5.68
CA ARG A 74 0.76 7.25 4.72
C ARG A 74 0.10 6.91 3.38
N ASN A 75 -0.11 5.62 3.11
CA ASN A 75 -0.82 5.12 1.94
C ASN A 75 -2.28 4.75 2.22
N HIS A 76 -2.78 4.92 3.46
CA HIS A 76 -4.16 4.59 3.86
C HIS A 76 -5.20 5.02 2.84
N ASP A 77 -5.25 6.32 2.52
CA ASP A 77 -6.27 6.86 1.59
C ASP A 77 -6.08 6.39 0.14
N LEU A 78 -4.86 6.00 -0.25
CA LEU A 78 -4.68 5.36 -1.56
C LEU A 78 -5.30 3.97 -1.55
N PHE A 79 -5.05 3.20 -0.50
CA PHE A 79 -5.56 1.83 -0.37
C PHE A 79 -7.09 1.82 -0.28
N GLU A 80 -7.70 2.73 0.48
CA GLU A 80 -9.16 2.87 0.56
C GLU A 80 -9.79 3.18 -0.80
N ARG A 81 -9.19 4.09 -1.58
CA ARG A 81 -9.68 4.37 -2.94
C ARG A 81 -9.59 3.15 -3.85
N LEU A 82 -8.46 2.44 -3.84
CA LEU A 82 -8.30 1.23 -4.66
C LEU A 82 -9.34 0.18 -4.30
N LYS A 83 -9.62 0.00 -3.01
CA LYS A 83 -10.64 -0.92 -2.53
C LYS A 83 -12.03 -0.54 -3.03
N HIS A 84 -12.42 0.73 -2.86
CA HIS A 84 -13.72 1.21 -3.35
C HIS A 84 -13.87 1.08 -4.86
N ASP A 85 -12.79 1.26 -5.62
CA ASP A 85 -12.82 1.07 -7.06
C ASP A 85 -13.08 -0.41 -7.42
N ILE A 86 -12.46 -1.37 -6.71
CA ILE A 86 -12.72 -2.81 -6.88
C ILE A 86 -14.19 -3.13 -6.57
N GLU A 87 -14.69 -2.69 -5.42
CA GLU A 87 -16.07 -2.91 -4.98
C GLU A 87 -17.07 -2.34 -6.01
N ALA A 88 -16.80 -1.14 -6.54
CA ALA A 88 -17.62 -0.51 -7.57
C ALA A 88 -17.58 -1.29 -8.90
N GLU A 89 -16.41 -1.78 -9.33
CA GLU A 89 -16.25 -2.59 -10.53
C GLU A 89 -17.02 -3.92 -10.43
N GLU A 90 -16.99 -4.59 -9.27
CA GLU A 90 -17.73 -5.83 -8.99
C GLU A 90 -19.25 -5.62 -9.01
N LEU A 91 -19.74 -4.53 -8.41
CA LEU A 91 -21.16 -4.16 -8.43
C LEU A 91 -21.65 -3.93 -9.87
N LEU A 92 -20.85 -3.27 -10.71
CA LEU A 92 -21.21 -3.06 -12.12
C LEU A 92 -21.23 -4.37 -12.92
N GLN A 93 -20.35 -5.33 -12.59
CA GLN A 93 -20.30 -6.63 -13.26
C GLN A 93 -21.48 -7.53 -12.88
N THR A 94 -21.88 -7.53 -11.61
CA THR A 94 -23.01 -8.34 -11.11
C THR A 94 -24.38 -7.81 -11.51
N ALA A 95 -24.47 -6.52 -11.84
CA ALA A 95 -25.69 -5.90 -12.37
C ALA A 95 -25.94 -6.17 -13.87
N ARG A 96 -25.04 -6.89 -14.54
CA ARG A 96 -25.08 -7.19 -15.98
C ARG A 96 -25.57 -8.61 -16.26
#